data_AF-A0AAN4T7Q1-F1
#
_entry.id   AF-A0AAN4T7Q1-F1
#
_cell.length_a   1.000
_cell.length_b   1.000
_cell.length_c   1.000
_cell.angle_alpha   90.00
_cell.angle_beta   90.00
_cell.angle_gamma   90.00
#
_symmetry.space_group_name_H-M   'P 1'
#
loop_
_entity.id
_entity.type
_entity.pdbx_description
1 polymer ?
#
loop_
_entity_poly.entity_id
_entity_poly.type
_entity_poly.pdbx_seq_one_letter_code
_entity_poly.pdbx_strand_id
1 'polypeptide(L)'
;MANAEQERQKILATLSHIFWSNTDISTGITHKPYGVDWINLERNMYRLCVLQGKVRDGDKVPEDPWEMFLREFAPLTKRPAGQRQPSTAYFPSSILRSSVGNVNANAGGSASAGQGGQLHVRFEVPLLRRSDENRQNLGRIPRYLN
;
A
#
# COMPACT_ATOMS: atom_id res chain seq x y z
N MET A 1 -38.00 16.12 3.04
CA MET A 1 -37.20 15.56 1.91
C MET A 1 -35.91 16.33 1.66
N ALA A 2 -35.87 17.66 1.79
CA ALA A 2 -34.65 18.47 1.58
C ALA A 2 -33.44 18.03 2.44
N ASN A 3 -33.65 17.67 3.72
CA ASN A 3 -32.57 17.29 4.63
C ASN A 3 -31.85 16.00 4.21
N ALA A 4 -32.60 15.00 3.72
CA ALA A 4 -32.03 13.73 3.28
C ALA A 4 -31.23 13.89 1.98
N GLU A 5 -31.69 14.75 1.06
CA GLU A 5 -30.98 15.07 -0.16
C GLU A 5 -29.69 15.85 0.12
N GLN A 6 -29.74 16.84 1.02
CA GLN A 6 -28.56 17.56 1.47
C GLN A 6 -27.53 16.63 2.14
N GLU A 7 -28.00 15.70 2.96
CA GLU A 7 -27.15 14.68 3.58
C GLU A 7 -26.50 13.79 2.51
N ARG A 8 -27.26 13.30 1.54
CA ARG A 8 -26.76 12.50 0.42
C ARG A 8 -25.66 13.23 -0.36
N GLN A 9 -25.86 14.51 -0.67
CA GLN A 9 -24.86 15.32 -1.37
C GLN A 9 -23.58 15.47 -0.57
N LYS A 10 -23.68 15.70 0.75
CA LYS A 10 -22.52 15.78 1.63
C LYS A 10 -21.74 14.46 1.66
N ILE A 11 -22.45 13.34 1.77
CA ILE A 11 -21.85 12.00 1.72
C ILE A 11 -21.09 11.79 0.41
N LEU A 12 -21.71 12.10 -0.73
CA LEU A 12 -21.07 11.96 -2.04
C LEU A 12 -19.84 12.84 -2.21
N ALA A 13 -19.87 14.07 -1.68
CA ALA A 13 -18.70 14.95 -1.67
C ALA A 13 -17.55 14.37 -0.83
N THR A 14 -17.85 13.81 0.35
CA THR A 14 -16.85 13.13 1.19
C THR A 14 -16.26 11.90 0.51
N LEU A 15 -17.10 11.05 -0.09
CA LEU A 15 -16.63 9.86 -0.83
C LEU A 15 -15.76 10.23 -2.02
N SER A 16 -16.13 11.29 -2.76
CA SER A 16 -15.32 11.81 -3.85
C SER A 16 -13.97 12.32 -3.36
N HIS A 17 -13.93 13.01 -2.22
CA HIS A 17 -12.69 13.48 -1.64
C HIS A 17 -11.75 12.31 -1.28
N ILE A 18 -12.29 11.26 -0.62
CA ILE A 18 -11.54 10.05 -0.27
C ILE A 18 -10.99 9.36 -1.54
N PHE A 19 -11.80 9.28 -2.60
CA PHE A 19 -11.37 8.71 -3.87
C PHE A 19 -10.16 9.46 -4.44
N TRP A 20 -10.23 10.78 -4.50
CA TRP A 20 -9.14 11.60 -5.05
C TRP A 20 -7.90 11.63 -4.14
N SER A 21 -8.05 11.61 -2.82
CA SER A 21 -6.90 11.56 -1.89
C SER A 21 -6.12 10.24 -1.99
N ASN A 22 -6.80 9.16 -2.36
CA ASN A 22 -6.21 7.84 -2.54
C ASN A 22 -5.86 7.52 -4.00
N THR A 23 -5.99 8.50 -4.90
CA THR A 23 -5.56 8.38 -6.30
C THR A 23 -4.15 8.92 -6.45
N ASP A 24 -3.23 8.08 -6.90
CA ASP A 24 -1.88 8.50 -7.24
C ASP A 24 -1.92 9.35 -8.50
N ILE A 25 -1.49 10.62 -8.38
CA ILE A 25 -1.48 11.60 -9.47
C ILE A 25 -0.54 11.17 -10.60
N SER A 26 0.53 10.44 -10.28
CA SER A 26 1.54 10.05 -11.26
C SER A 26 1.12 8.88 -12.14
N THR A 27 0.41 7.90 -11.57
CA THR A 27 -0.05 6.69 -12.27
C THR A 27 -1.52 6.75 -12.66
N GLY A 28 -2.30 7.64 -12.04
CA GLY A 28 -3.77 7.68 -12.16
C GLY A 28 -4.45 6.46 -11.52
N ILE A 29 -3.73 5.65 -10.74
CA ILE A 29 -4.27 4.46 -10.09
C ILE A 29 -4.87 4.88 -8.76
N THR A 30 -6.15 4.54 -8.55
CA THR A 30 -6.79 4.70 -7.25
C THR A 30 -6.59 3.44 -6.41
N HIS A 31 -6.02 3.63 -5.22
CA HIS A 31 -5.82 2.57 -4.26
C HIS A 31 -7.03 2.45 -3.32
N LYS A 32 -7.26 1.24 -2.80
CA LYS A 32 -8.25 1.04 -1.74
C LYS A 32 -7.79 1.85 -0.51
N PRO A 33 -8.65 2.72 0.05
CA PRO A 33 -8.28 3.52 1.21
C PRO A 33 -8.02 2.64 2.44
N TYR A 34 -7.20 3.14 3.34
CA TYR A 34 -6.84 2.47 4.60
C TYR A 34 -7.00 3.42 5.80
N GLY A 35 -7.04 2.87 7.01
CA GLY A 35 -7.12 3.66 8.25
C GLY A 35 -8.39 4.50 8.35
N VAL A 36 -8.23 5.80 8.62
CA VAL A 36 -9.35 6.74 8.84
C VAL A 36 -10.21 6.91 7.59
N ASP A 37 -9.59 6.94 6.41
CA ASP A 37 -10.30 7.06 5.13
C ASP A 37 -11.18 5.84 4.87
N TRP A 38 -10.69 4.64 5.20
CA TRP A 38 -11.49 3.42 5.14
C TRP A 38 -12.72 3.49 6.04
N ILE A 39 -12.53 3.87 7.31
CA ILE A 39 -13.63 3.97 8.29
C ILE A 39 -14.67 5.00 7.82
N ASN A 40 -14.22 6.14 7.30
CA ASN A 40 -15.10 7.17 6.77
C ASN A 40 -15.85 6.67 5.54
N LEU A 41 -15.18 5.97 4.63
CA LEU A 41 -15.82 5.39 3.45
C LEU A 41 -16.90 4.38 3.85
N GLU A 42 -16.58 3.43 4.73
CA GLU A 42 -17.51 2.40 5.21
C GLU A 42 -18.77 3.02 5.84
N ARG A 43 -18.59 3.99 6.75
CA ARG A 43 -19.71 4.69 7.40
C ARG A 43 -20.57 5.47 6.41
N ASN A 44 -19.95 6.16 5.47
CA ASN A 44 -20.65 6.95 4.46
C ASN A 44 -21.42 6.04 3.50
N MET A 45 -20.84 4.92 3.06
CA MET A 45 -21.52 3.93 2.22
C MET A 45 -22.70 3.28 2.95
N TYR A 46 -22.52 2.88 4.22
CA TYR A 46 -23.61 2.37 5.04
C TYR A 46 -24.77 3.38 5.14
N ARG A 47 -24.46 4.63 5.49
CA ARG A 47 -25.48 5.68 5.61
C ARG A 47 -26.20 5.92 4.27
N LEU A 48 -25.48 5.86 3.17
CA LEU A 48 -26.04 6.00 1.83
C LEU A 48 -26.96 4.82 1.47
N CYS A 49 -26.61 3.58 1.84
CA CYS A 49 -27.48 2.42 1.70
C CYS A 49 -28.76 2.53 2.54
N VAL A 50 -28.68 3.07 3.75
CA VAL A 50 -29.84 3.35 4.61
C VAL A 50 -30.73 4.40 3.97
N LEU A 51 -30.17 5.51 3.49
CA LEU A 51 -30.92 6.57 2.79
C LEU A 51 -31.59 6.08 1.50
N GLN A 52 -30.99 5.10 0.82
CA GLN A 52 -31.56 4.45 -0.36
C GLN A 52 -32.60 3.36 -0.03
N GLY A 53 -32.76 2.99 1.24
CA GLY A 53 -33.63 1.90 1.67
C GLY A 53 -33.12 0.50 1.28
N LYS A 54 -31.84 0.37 0.92
CA LYS A 54 -31.20 -0.92 0.62
C LYS A 54 -30.88 -1.73 1.87
N VAL A 55 -30.68 -1.04 3.01
CA VAL A 55 -30.25 -1.61 4.29
C VAL A 55 -31.06 -0.93 5.40
N ARG A 56 -31.47 -1.68 6.43
CA ARG A 56 -32.16 -1.12 7.60
C ARG A 56 -31.14 -0.70 8.66
N ASP A 57 -31.54 0.17 9.58
CA ASP A 57 -30.65 0.56 10.68
C ASP A 57 -30.25 -0.66 11.53
N GLY A 58 -28.93 -0.89 11.64
CA GLY A 58 -28.34 -2.00 12.38
C GLY A 58 -27.99 -3.22 11.51
N ASP A 59 -28.44 -3.25 10.26
CA ASP A 59 -28.06 -4.31 9.31
C ASP A 59 -26.63 -4.10 8.79
N LYS A 60 -25.98 -5.20 8.38
CA LYS A 60 -24.66 -5.13 7.74
C LYS A 60 -24.82 -4.76 6.26
N VAL A 61 -23.85 -4.03 5.72
CA VAL A 61 -23.75 -3.80 4.28
C VAL A 61 -23.50 -5.15 3.58
N PRO A 62 -24.27 -5.52 2.54
CA PRO A 62 -24.20 -6.85 1.93
C PRO A 62 -22.95 -7.08 1.07
N GLU A 63 -22.24 -6.02 0.68
CA GLU A 63 -21.09 -6.04 -0.22
C GLU A 63 -19.93 -5.23 0.38
N ASP A 64 -18.70 -5.48 -0.11
CA ASP A 64 -17.54 -4.66 0.24
C ASP A 64 -17.82 -3.18 -0.13
N PRO A 65 -17.73 -2.25 0.84
CA PRO A 65 -18.06 -0.84 0.61
C PRO A 65 -17.26 -0.18 -0.51
N TRP A 66 -16.01 -0.62 -0.72
CA TRP A 66 -15.14 -0.05 -1.75
C TRP A 66 -15.55 -0.51 -3.14
N GLU A 67 -15.80 -1.81 -3.33
CA GLU A 67 -16.30 -2.33 -4.61
C GLU A 67 -17.65 -1.72 -4.99
N MET A 68 -18.55 -1.59 -4.01
CA MET A 68 -19.85 -0.94 -4.22
C MET A 68 -19.70 0.53 -4.60
N PHE A 69 -18.79 1.27 -3.96
CA PHE A 69 -18.49 2.65 -4.32
C PHE A 69 -17.95 2.76 -5.75
N LEU A 70 -16.98 1.92 -6.12
CA LEU A 70 -16.40 1.91 -7.47
C LEU A 70 -17.42 1.63 -8.55
N ARG A 71 -18.38 0.74 -8.28
CA ARG A 71 -19.44 0.38 -9.22
C ARG A 71 -20.49 1.48 -9.41
N GLU A 72 -20.92 2.11 -8.31
CA GLU A 72 -22.11 2.98 -8.32
C GLU A 72 -21.80 4.48 -8.36
N PHE A 73 -20.68 4.92 -7.78
CA PHE A 73 -20.45 6.34 -7.50
C PHE A 73 -19.08 6.87 -7.90
N ALA A 74 -18.09 5.99 -8.12
CA ALA A 74 -16.78 6.46 -8.51
C ALA A 74 -16.89 7.26 -9.83
N PRO A 75 -16.23 8.43 -9.90
CA PRO A 75 -16.14 9.16 -11.15
C PRO A 75 -15.62 8.20 -12.22
N LEU A 76 -16.35 8.03 -13.33
CA LEU A 76 -15.83 7.35 -14.51
C LEU A 76 -14.69 8.21 -15.07
N THR A 77 -13.52 8.11 -14.44
CA THR A 77 -12.27 8.32 -15.14
C THR A 77 -12.26 7.23 -16.18
N LYS A 78 -12.76 7.55 -17.38
CA LYS A 78 -12.56 6.71 -18.56
C LYS A 78 -11.06 6.50 -18.62
N ARG A 79 -10.58 5.34 -18.16
CA ARG A 79 -9.26 4.83 -18.50
C ARG A 79 -9.20 5.01 -20.02
N PRO A 80 -8.24 5.75 -20.59
CA PRO A 80 -8.18 5.91 -22.03
C PRO A 80 -8.27 4.51 -22.62
N ALA A 81 -9.25 4.28 -23.50
CA ALA A 81 -9.69 2.97 -23.98
C ALA A 81 -8.62 2.20 -24.81
N GLY A 82 -7.35 2.56 -24.67
CA GLY A 82 -6.19 1.96 -25.33
C GLY A 82 -5.23 1.21 -24.42
N GLN A 83 -5.35 1.27 -23.08
CA GLN A 83 -4.52 0.45 -22.20
C GLN A 83 -5.28 -0.77 -21.69
N ARG A 84 -5.10 -1.88 -22.41
CA ARG A 84 -5.40 -3.22 -21.90
C ARG A 84 -4.78 -3.37 -20.52
N GLN A 85 -5.59 -3.84 -19.56
CA GLN A 85 -5.11 -4.36 -18.30
C GLN A 85 -4.03 -5.40 -18.62
N PRO A 86 -2.78 -5.27 -18.13
CA PRO A 86 -1.81 -6.34 -18.32
C PRO A 86 -2.38 -7.58 -17.63
N SER A 87 -2.56 -8.66 -18.39
CA SER A 87 -3.02 -9.96 -17.89
C SER A 87 -1.98 -10.68 -17.04
N THR A 88 -0.87 -10.02 -16.73
CA THR A 88 0.29 -10.55 -16.04
C THR A 88 0.41 -9.86 -14.69
N ALA A 89 0.48 -10.66 -13.63
CA ALA A 89 0.78 -10.17 -12.29
C ALA A 89 2.06 -9.32 -12.32
N TYR A 90 1.95 -8.09 -11.83
CA TYR A 90 3.08 -7.18 -11.73
C TYR A 90 4.03 -7.67 -10.63
N PHE A 91 5.13 -8.31 -11.03
CA PHE A 91 6.25 -8.58 -10.15
C PHE A 91 7.30 -7.48 -10.35
N PRO A 92 7.57 -6.64 -9.35
CA PRO A 92 8.59 -5.61 -9.46
C PRO A 92 9.97 -6.28 -9.58
N SER A 93 10.51 -6.31 -10.79
CA SER A 93 11.89 -6.73 -11.02
C SER A 93 12.82 -5.54 -10.79
N SER A 94 13.52 -5.57 -9.64
CA SER A 94 14.71 -4.77 -9.29
C SER A 94 14.48 -3.52 -8.44
N ILE A 95 15.09 -3.54 -7.24
CA ILE A 95 15.26 -2.41 -6.29
C ILE A 95 16.66 -1.76 -6.46
N LEU A 96 17.51 -2.28 -7.35
CA LEU A 96 18.90 -1.80 -7.46
C LEU A 96 19.02 -0.67 -8.48
N ARG A 97 19.13 0.56 -7.96
CA ARG A 97 19.56 1.76 -8.69
C ARG A 97 20.96 1.52 -9.28
N SER A 98 21.08 1.35 -10.58
CA SER A 98 22.36 1.49 -11.27
C SER A 98 22.76 2.97 -11.22
N SER A 99 23.76 3.29 -10.40
CA SER A 99 24.41 4.60 -10.42
C SER A 99 25.17 4.71 -11.74
N VAL A 100 24.57 5.37 -12.74
CA VAL A 100 25.32 5.88 -13.89
C VAL A 100 26.09 7.10 -13.41
N GLY A 101 27.36 6.85 -13.09
CA GLY A 101 28.36 7.87 -12.77
C GLY A 101 28.65 8.77 -13.98
N ASN A 102 29.04 9.98 -13.62
CA ASN A 102 29.25 11.16 -14.45
C ASN A 102 30.14 10.99 -15.70
N VAL A 103 29.91 11.93 -16.61
CA VAL A 103 30.57 12.24 -17.87
C VAL A 103 32.05 12.64 -17.73
N ASN A 104 32.84 12.21 -18.73
CA ASN A 104 34.14 12.70 -19.24
C ASN A 104 35.41 12.64 -18.37
N ALA A 105 36.38 11.82 -18.81
CA ALA A 105 37.73 12.30 -19.12
C ALA A 105 38.47 11.32 -20.06
N ASN A 106 39.10 11.92 -21.06
CA ASN A 106 39.94 11.39 -22.12
C ASN A 106 41.21 10.70 -21.59
N ALA A 107 41.47 9.43 -21.94
CA ALA A 107 42.83 8.85 -21.96
C ALA A 107 42.81 7.50 -22.71
N GLY A 108 43.63 7.39 -23.76
CA GLY A 108 43.74 6.20 -24.59
C GLY A 108 44.41 5.01 -23.90
N GLY A 109 44.23 3.83 -24.49
CA GLY A 109 44.97 2.62 -24.11
C GLY A 109 44.24 1.34 -24.50
N SER A 110 44.81 0.62 -25.46
CA SER A 110 44.40 -0.69 -25.97
C SER A 110 44.24 -1.77 -24.91
N ALA A 111 43.29 -2.70 -25.11
CA ALA A 111 43.55 -4.14 -25.32
C ALA A 111 42.31 -4.99 -24.98
N SER A 112 41.96 -5.85 -25.94
CA SER A 112 41.06 -7.00 -25.78
C SER A 112 41.66 -8.04 -24.83
N ALA A 113 40.89 -8.56 -23.88
CA ALA A 113 40.94 -9.94 -23.40
C ALA A 113 39.82 -10.19 -22.38
N GLY A 114 38.99 -11.21 -22.62
CA GLY A 114 38.02 -11.67 -21.64
C GLY A 114 38.68 -12.32 -20.44
N GLN A 115 38.04 -12.20 -19.28
CA GLN A 115 38.13 -13.16 -18.19
C GLN A 115 36.91 -12.98 -17.28
N GLY A 116 36.17 -14.06 -17.09
CA GLY A 116 35.02 -14.11 -16.20
C GLY A 116 35.46 -13.85 -14.76
N GLY A 117 35.07 -12.70 -14.23
CA GLY A 117 35.24 -12.35 -12.82
C GLY A 117 34.10 -12.91 -12.00
N GLN A 118 34.28 -14.11 -11.43
CA GLN A 118 33.51 -14.51 -10.25
C GLN A 118 33.83 -13.53 -9.12
N LEU A 119 32.93 -12.58 -8.87
CA LEU A 119 32.97 -11.72 -7.69
C LEU A 119 32.56 -12.55 -6.47
N HIS A 120 33.53 -13.21 -5.85
CA HIS A 120 33.35 -13.89 -4.57
C HIS A 120 33.16 -12.84 -3.48
N VAL A 121 31.92 -12.64 -3.01
CA VAL A 121 31.64 -11.73 -1.89
C VAL A 121 32.06 -12.41 -0.60
N ARG A 122 33.10 -11.90 0.04
CA ARG A 122 33.61 -12.40 1.33
C ARG A 122 32.93 -11.63 2.45
N PHE A 123 32.15 -12.31 3.28
CA PHE A 123 31.54 -11.72 4.46
C PHE A 123 32.54 -11.78 5.62
N GLU A 124 32.93 -10.62 6.15
CA GLU A 124 33.52 -10.59 7.50
C GLU A 124 32.40 -10.76 8.52
N VAL A 125 32.43 -11.91 9.20
CA VAL A 125 31.57 -12.17 10.35
C VAL A 125 32.25 -11.58 11.58
N PRO A 126 31.66 -10.58 12.26
CA PRO A 126 32.17 -10.14 13.54
C PRO A 126 32.05 -11.31 14.52
N LEU A 127 33.19 -11.80 15.04
CA LEU A 127 33.19 -12.78 16.11
C LEU A 127 32.61 -12.12 17.37
N LEU A 128 31.31 -12.35 17.58
CA LEU A 128 30.64 -11.98 18.81
C LEU A 128 31.20 -12.88 19.92
N ARG A 129 32.21 -12.39 20.63
CA ARG A 129 32.79 -13.07 21.78
C ARG A 129 31.68 -13.16 22.84
N ARG A 130 31.09 -14.34 23.00
CA ARG A 130 30.29 -14.66 24.18
C ARG A 130 31.23 -14.60 25.38
N SER A 131 31.11 -13.55 26.18
CA SER A 131 31.62 -13.56 27.54
C SER A 131 30.73 -14.47 28.37
N ASP A 132 31.11 -15.74 28.47
CA ASP A 132 30.57 -16.68 29.45
C ASP A 132 31.09 -16.28 30.84
N GLU A 133 30.49 -15.26 31.44
CA GLU A 133 30.72 -14.96 32.86
C GLU A 133 29.52 -14.20 33.43
N ASN A 134 28.48 -14.94 33.85
CA ASN A 134 27.96 -14.88 35.22
C ASN A 134 26.77 -15.85 35.36
N ARG A 135 27.11 -17.12 35.56
CA ARG A 135 26.19 -18.22 35.77
C ARG A 135 25.94 -18.38 37.26
N GLN A 136 25.22 -17.46 37.91
CA GLN A 136 24.68 -17.65 39.27
C GLN A 136 23.74 -16.49 39.66
N ASN A 137 22.44 -16.65 39.41
CA ASN A 137 21.36 -16.42 40.39
C ASN A 137 20.01 -16.70 39.73
N LEU A 138 19.47 -17.89 40.01
CA LEU A 138 18.08 -18.24 39.75
C LEU A 138 17.19 -17.45 40.72
N GLY A 139 16.78 -16.26 40.29
CA GLY A 139 15.75 -15.45 40.95
C GLY A 139 14.37 -16.09 40.78
N ARG A 140 14.01 -16.91 41.77
CA ARG A 140 12.71 -17.51 42.08
C ARG A 140 11.52 -16.61 41.67
N ILE A 141 10.65 -17.12 40.78
CA ILE A 141 9.36 -16.48 40.43
C ILE A 141 8.40 -16.65 41.63
N PRO A 142 7.89 -15.57 42.26
CA PRO A 142 6.85 -15.68 43.28
C PRO A 142 5.49 -15.94 42.60
N ARG A 143 4.87 -17.07 42.91
CA ARG A 143 3.44 -17.30 42.64
C ARG A 143 2.65 -16.89 43.87
N TYR A 144 1.79 -15.88 43.73
CA TYR A 144 0.76 -15.58 44.72
C TYR A 144 -0.61 -15.84 44.06
N LEU A 145 -1.27 -16.92 44.47
CA LEU A 145 -2.72 -17.08 44.41
C LEU A 145 -3.18 -18.17 45.39
N ASN A 146 -3.68 -17.72 46.54
CA ASN A 146 -4.77 -18.23 47.39
C ASN A 146 -4.59 -17.74 48.83
#